data_AF-A0A1F2SKR2-F1
#
_entry.id   AF-A0A1F2SKR2-F1
#
_cell.length_a   1.000
_cell.length_b   1.000
_cell.length_c   1.000
_cell.angle_alpha   90.00
_cell.angle_beta   90.00
_cell.angle_gamma   90.00
#
_symmetry.space_group_name_H-M   'P 1'
#
loop_
_entity.id
_entity.type
_entity.pdbx_description
1 polymer ?
#
loop_
_entity_poly.entity_id
_entity_poly.type
_entity_poly.pdbx_seq_one_letter_code
_entity_poly.pdbx_strand_id
1 'polypeptide(L)'
;MTGDAAGVPLSAAGRWLADSWSPANFDTAEWVCRPHAWDYSLEGPLSQMRIWTEVEQATQKLLAYHGHINQEEQETTIWMDGRPRPPAYALHTWSGFATGEWDGNVLVVTTTHLKETYIRRSGLMVSDRTVVRTRWKRIGDYLQATVIIYDPVYLAVPYIRTTMMWVSDPGMRMDPYPCEEATETAVPRGKVPHFLPGKSPLPGLDPEARDRFATPVEARLGGPETMYPEYIAKMRAFRRPTRSVTGATEFGP
;
A
#
# COMPACT_ATOMS: atom_id res chain seq x y z
N MET A 1 -12.62 7.91 1.20
CA MET A 1 -13.41 8.21 -0.02
C MET A 1 -12.56 7.86 -1.24
N THR A 2 -13.14 7.36 -2.33
CA THR A 2 -12.39 7.03 -3.56
C THR A 2 -11.86 8.29 -4.25
N GLY A 3 -10.60 8.27 -4.69
CA GLY A 3 -9.93 9.43 -5.31
C GLY A 3 -9.41 10.46 -4.29
N ASP A 4 -9.50 10.17 -3.00
CA ASP A 4 -8.93 11.01 -1.94
C ASP A 4 -7.47 10.61 -1.67
N ALA A 5 -6.56 11.54 -1.92
CA ALA A 5 -5.12 11.42 -1.73
C ALA A 5 -4.59 12.26 -0.56
N ALA A 6 -5.46 12.73 0.35
CA ALA A 6 -5.03 13.48 1.53
C ALA A 6 -3.94 12.72 2.31
N GLY A 7 -2.86 13.43 2.63
CA GLY A 7 -1.71 12.89 3.36
C GLY A 7 -0.77 12.01 2.52
N VAL A 8 -1.03 11.84 1.23
CA VAL A 8 -0.13 11.13 0.30
C VAL A 8 0.68 12.16 -0.49
N PRO A 9 2.02 12.09 -0.49
CA PRO A 9 2.86 13.05 -1.20
C PRO A 9 2.94 12.76 -2.70
N LEU A 10 1.81 12.83 -3.40
CA LEU A 10 1.78 12.57 -4.84
C LEU A 10 2.63 13.56 -5.63
N SER A 11 3.33 13.04 -6.63
CA SER A 11 3.88 13.84 -7.73
C SER A 11 2.76 14.22 -8.72
N ALA A 12 3.08 15.06 -9.70
CA ALA A 12 2.14 15.35 -10.80
C ALA A 12 1.76 14.09 -11.60
N ALA A 13 2.73 13.18 -11.82
CA ALA A 13 2.48 11.93 -12.54
C ALA A 13 1.63 10.95 -11.71
N GLY A 14 1.93 10.81 -10.42
CA GLY A 14 1.11 10.00 -9.50
C GLY A 14 -0.31 10.53 -9.40
N ARG A 15 -0.47 11.85 -9.50
CA ARG A 15 -1.78 12.47 -9.51
C ARG A 15 -2.59 12.18 -10.77
N TRP A 16 -1.96 12.23 -11.95
CA TRP A 16 -2.64 11.84 -13.19
C TRP A 16 -3.11 10.39 -13.16
N LEU A 17 -2.28 9.49 -12.62
CA LEU A 17 -2.67 8.09 -12.45
C LEU A 17 -3.91 7.98 -11.54
N ALA A 18 -3.86 8.60 -10.37
CA ALA A 18 -4.96 8.57 -9.40
C ALA A 18 -6.28 9.13 -9.97
N ASP A 19 -6.20 10.25 -10.69
CA ASP A 19 -7.39 10.91 -11.26
C ASP A 19 -7.97 10.13 -12.44
N SER A 20 -7.13 9.44 -13.21
CA SER A 20 -7.56 8.61 -14.34
C SER A 20 -8.11 7.23 -13.93
N TRP A 21 -7.88 6.82 -12.68
CA TRP A 21 -8.27 5.50 -12.21
C TRP A 21 -9.79 5.36 -12.09
N SER A 22 -10.32 4.24 -12.60
CA SER A 22 -11.73 3.89 -12.51
C SER A 22 -11.93 2.75 -11.52
N PRO A 23 -12.98 2.79 -10.65
CA PRO A 23 -13.36 1.65 -9.83
C PRO A 23 -13.55 0.36 -10.61
N ALA A 24 -14.08 0.46 -11.83
CA ALA A 24 -14.26 -0.67 -12.73
C ALA A 24 -12.94 -1.35 -13.17
N ASN A 25 -11.76 -0.84 -12.78
CA ASN A 25 -10.52 -1.58 -12.94
C ASN A 25 -10.55 -2.91 -12.17
N PHE A 26 -11.17 -2.96 -10.99
CA PHE A 26 -11.33 -4.21 -10.24
C PHE A 26 -12.31 -5.18 -10.91
N ASP A 27 -13.16 -4.71 -11.82
CA ASP A 27 -14.07 -5.55 -12.63
C ASP A 27 -13.38 -6.16 -13.86
N THR A 28 -12.14 -5.77 -14.16
CA THR A 28 -11.38 -6.43 -15.23
C THR A 28 -10.85 -7.76 -14.73
N ALA A 29 -11.07 -8.83 -15.52
CA ALA A 29 -10.74 -10.20 -15.12
C ALA A 29 -9.27 -10.34 -14.67
N GLU A 30 -8.36 -9.63 -15.32
CA GLU A 30 -6.93 -9.64 -15.00
C GLU A 30 -6.59 -8.95 -13.65
N TRP A 31 -7.54 -8.25 -13.02
CA TRP A 31 -7.33 -7.46 -11.81
C TRP A 31 -8.12 -7.96 -10.58
N VAL A 32 -9.10 -8.86 -10.75
CA VAL A 32 -9.98 -9.34 -9.66
C VAL A 32 -9.18 -9.96 -8.50
N CYS A 33 -8.21 -10.82 -8.83
CA CYS A 33 -7.29 -11.45 -7.87
C CYS A 33 -5.85 -10.99 -8.07
N ARG A 34 -5.66 -9.70 -8.42
CA ARG A 34 -4.30 -9.17 -8.64
C ARG A 34 -3.54 -9.17 -7.32
N PRO A 35 -2.38 -9.88 -7.24
CA PRO A 35 -1.59 -9.92 -6.02
C PRO A 35 -1.17 -8.52 -5.57
N HIS A 36 -1.19 -8.31 -4.27
CA HIS A 36 -0.70 -7.09 -3.63
C HIS A 36 0.80 -7.20 -3.37
N ALA A 37 1.49 -6.08 -3.16
CA ALA A 37 2.87 -6.19 -2.68
C ALA A 37 2.90 -6.45 -1.19
N TRP A 38 3.95 -7.15 -0.73
CA TRP A 38 4.15 -7.47 0.69
C TRP A 38 3.96 -6.24 1.59
N ASP A 39 4.54 -5.10 1.24
CA ASP A 39 4.46 -3.87 2.03
C ASP A 39 3.04 -3.29 2.12
N TYR A 40 2.24 -3.43 1.07
CA TYR A 40 0.83 -3.06 1.09
C TYR A 40 -0.01 -4.05 1.91
N SER A 41 0.21 -5.36 1.74
CA SER A 41 -0.54 -6.39 2.47
C SER A 41 -0.33 -6.35 3.98
N LEU A 42 0.75 -5.73 4.44
CA LEU A 42 0.93 -5.45 5.86
C LEU A 42 -0.13 -4.48 6.42
N GLU A 43 -0.84 -3.69 5.59
CA GLU A 43 -1.96 -2.80 6.00
C GLU A 43 -3.30 -3.52 6.11
N GLY A 44 -3.33 -4.78 5.69
CA GLY A 44 -4.51 -5.61 5.72
C GLY A 44 -5.14 -5.68 7.11
N PRO A 45 -6.39 -5.22 7.28
CA PRO A 45 -7.10 -5.47 8.52
C PRO A 45 -7.24 -6.99 8.69
N LEU A 46 -6.81 -7.50 9.85
CA LEU A 46 -6.96 -8.91 10.26
C LEU A 46 -6.12 -9.92 9.47
N SER A 47 -5.10 -9.49 8.74
CA SER A 47 -4.24 -10.41 8.00
C SER A 47 -3.24 -11.09 8.93
N GLN A 48 -3.51 -12.37 9.20
CA GLN A 48 -2.60 -13.26 9.91
C GLN A 48 -1.27 -13.34 9.15
N MET A 49 -0.16 -13.43 9.89
CA MET A 49 1.18 -13.48 9.33
C MET A 49 2.01 -14.55 10.01
N ARG A 50 2.78 -15.31 9.24
CA ARG A 50 3.84 -16.19 9.74
C ARG A 50 5.18 -15.72 9.22
N ILE A 51 6.17 -15.71 10.11
CA ILE A 51 7.57 -15.47 9.77
C ILE A 51 8.40 -16.63 10.31
N TRP A 52 9.25 -17.22 9.48
CA TRP A 52 10.15 -18.31 9.87
C TRP A 52 11.53 -18.13 9.26
N THR A 53 12.52 -18.82 9.83
CA THR A 53 13.92 -18.71 9.41
C THR A 53 14.31 -19.84 8.47
N GLU A 54 15.09 -19.50 7.45
CA GLU A 54 15.91 -20.43 6.68
C GLU A 54 17.32 -20.44 7.26
N VAL A 55 17.82 -21.61 7.62
CA VAL A 55 19.15 -21.80 8.21
C VAL A 55 19.94 -22.78 7.35
N GLU A 56 21.16 -22.40 6.97
CA GLU A 56 22.09 -23.27 6.26
C GLU A 56 22.54 -24.40 7.18
N GLN A 57 22.22 -25.65 6.84
CA GLN A 57 22.48 -26.79 7.75
C GLN A 57 23.96 -27.01 8.08
N ALA A 58 24.85 -26.81 7.11
CA ALA A 58 26.29 -27.05 7.30
C ALA A 58 26.96 -26.02 8.23
N THR A 59 26.50 -24.76 8.19
CA THR A 59 27.15 -23.67 8.94
C THR A 59 26.30 -23.15 10.10
N GLN A 60 25.03 -23.57 10.17
CA GLN A 60 24.01 -23.06 11.09
C GLN A 60 23.83 -21.53 11.01
N LYS A 61 24.17 -20.93 9.86
CA LYS A 61 23.97 -19.49 9.62
C LYS A 61 22.57 -19.23 9.11
N LEU A 62 21.98 -18.12 9.56
CA LEU A 62 20.74 -17.59 9.02
C LEU A 62 20.94 -17.17 7.56
N LEU A 63 20.18 -17.76 6.65
CA LEU A 63 20.17 -17.40 5.23
C LEU A 63 19.08 -16.36 4.92
N ALA A 64 17.88 -16.60 5.43
CA ALA A 64 16.73 -15.74 5.15
C ALA A 64 15.68 -15.78 6.27
N TYR A 65 14.84 -14.74 6.31
CA TYR A 65 13.50 -14.85 6.86
C TYR A 65 12.51 -15.01 5.72
N HIS A 66 11.59 -15.95 5.85
CA HIS A 66 10.42 -16.01 4.99
C HIS A 66 9.23 -15.43 5.73
N GLY A 67 8.39 -14.71 5.01
CA GLY A 67 7.12 -14.21 5.50
C GLY A 67 6.00 -14.70 4.61
N HIS A 68 4.86 -15.01 5.22
CA HIS A 68 3.63 -15.31 4.52
C HIS A 68 2.47 -14.60 5.24
N ILE A 69 1.68 -13.83 4.49
CA ILE A 69 0.51 -13.08 4.96
C ILE A 69 -0.71 -13.64 4.24
N ASN A 70 -1.76 -13.93 5.02
CA ASN A 70 -3.01 -14.48 4.50
C ASN A 70 -3.61 -13.60 3.39
N GLN A 71 -3.73 -12.28 3.59
CA GLN A 71 -4.36 -11.43 2.59
C GLN A 71 -3.63 -11.47 1.24
N GLU A 72 -4.35 -11.94 0.21
CA GLU A 72 -3.85 -12.20 -1.13
C GLU A 72 -2.69 -13.22 -1.18
N GLU A 73 -2.49 -14.06 -0.16
CA GLU A 73 -1.41 -15.08 -0.08
C GLU A 73 -0.01 -14.51 -0.35
N GLN A 74 0.29 -13.32 0.18
CA GLN A 74 1.56 -12.66 -0.11
C GLN A 74 2.72 -13.31 0.64
N GLU A 75 3.78 -13.59 -0.11
CA GLU A 75 5.02 -14.17 0.42
C GLU A 75 6.19 -13.22 0.25
N THR A 76 7.13 -13.23 1.18
CA THR A 76 8.40 -12.52 1.02
C THR A 76 9.55 -13.41 1.46
N THR A 77 10.70 -13.24 0.82
CA THR A 77 11.97 -13.80 1.29
C THR A 77 12.94 -12.65 1.50
N ILE A 78 13.36 -12.49 2.75
CA ILE A 78 14.26 -11.46 3.22
C ILE A 78 15.63 -12.11 3.37
N TRP A 79 16.52 -11.90 2.39
CA TRP A 79 17.86 -12.46 2.42
C TRP A 79 18.74 -11.74 3.43
N MET A 80 19.40 -12.51 4.29
CA MET A 80 20.22 -12.02 5.41
C MET A 80 21.72 -12.21 5.18
N ASP A 81 22.11 -12.81 4.05
CA ASP A 81 23.47 -13.23 3.72
C ASP A 81 24.29 -12.15 2.97
N GLY A 82 23.73 -10.95 2.80
CA GLY A 82 24.40 -9.83 2.15
C GLY A 82 24.59 -10.00 0.64
N ARG A 83 23.85 -10.92 0.00
CA ARG A 83 23.91 -11.12 -1.46
C ARG A 83 23.59 -9.83 -2.22
N PRO A 84 24.19 -9.63 -3.41
CA PRO A 84 23.95 -8.43 -4.20
C PRO A 84 22.50 -8.39 -4.69
N ARG A 85 21.98 -7.17 -4.78
CA ARG A 85 20.71 -6.89 -5.46
C ARG A 85 20.80 -7.27 -6.95
N PRO A 86 19.74 -7.87 -7.53
CA PRO A 86 19.68 -8.12 -8.98
C PRO A 86 19.88 -6.84 -9.80
N PRO A 87 20.36 -6.94 -11.06
CA PRO A 87 20.45 -5.78 -11.93
C PRO A 87 19.05 -5.20 -12.23
N ALA A 88 18.95 -3.90 -12.51
CA ALA A 88 17.68 -3.20 -12.64
C ALA A 88 16.72 -3.72 -13.75
N TYR A 89 17.23 -4.51 -14.70
CA TYR A 89 16.44 -5.14 -15.76
C TYR A 89 15.99 -6.57 -15.40
N ALA A 90 16.31 -7.06 -14.20
CA ALA A 90 15.86 -8.36 -13.73
C ALA A 90 14.33 -8.40 -13.61
N LEU A 91 13.78 -9.60 -13.46
CA LEU A 91 12.34 -9.79 -13.31
C LEU A 91 11.80 -9.05 -12.08
N HIS A 92 10.75 -8.26 -12.27
CA HIS A 92 9.98 -7.69 -11.17
C HIS A 92 8.82 -8.61 -10.79
N THR A 93 8.64 -8.84 -9.49
CA THR A 93 7.56 -9.67 -8.92
C THR A 93 6.68 -8.82 -8.00
N TRP A 94 5.56 -9.36 -7.52
CA TRP A 94 4.67 -8.62 -6.60
C TRP A 94 5.34 -8.31 -5.26
N SER A 95 6.08 -9.27 -4.71
CA SER A 95 6.82 -9.10 -3.45
C SER A 95 8.27 -8.62 -3.63
N GLY A 96 8.73 -8.57 -4.87
CA GLY A 96 10.05 -8.11 -5.23
C GLY A 96 11.20 -8.95 -4.69
N PHE A 97 12.36 -8.30 -4.58
CA PHE A 97 13.59 -8.82 -4.01
C PHE A 97 13.95 -8.01 -2.77
N ALA A 98 14.08 -8.69 -1.63
CA ALA A 98 14.33 -8.09 -0.32
C ALA A 98 15.63 -8.58 0.33
N THR A 99 16.39 -7.65 0.90
CA THR A 99 17.57 -7.93 1.74
C THR A 99 17.38 -7.29 3.11
N GLY A 100 17.81 -7.98 4.17
CA GLY A 100 17.72 -7.50 5.54
C GLY A 100 19.09 -7.22 6.17
N GLU A 101 19.12 -6.19 7.00
CA GLU A 101 20.27 -5.82 7.83
C GLU A 101 19.78 -5.45 9.24
N TRP A 102 20.57 -5.76 10.27
CA TRP A 102 20.24 -5.40 11.64
C TRP A 102 20.81 -4.03 12.00
N ASP A 103 19.94 -3.12 12.41
CA ASP A 103 20.25 -1.81 12.99
C ASP A 103 19.92 -1.87 14.48
N GLY A 104 20.88 -2.32 15.29
CA GLY A 104 20.66 -2.63 16.70
C GLY A 104 19.66 -3.77 16.87
N ASN A 105 18.48 -3.46 17.44
CA ASN A 105 17.39 -4.41 17.63
C ASN A 105 16.25 -4.27 16.60
N VAL A 106 16.49 -3.51 15.52
CA VAL A 106 15.54 -3.30 14.43
C VAL A 106 16.05 -4.01 13.17
N LEU A 107 15.24 -4.87 12.58
CA LEU A 107 15.54 -5.46 11.28
C LEU A 107 15.09 -4.48 10.20
N VAL A 108 16.05 -3.97 9.42
CA VAL A 108 15.80 -3.07 8.30
C VAL A 108 15.82 -3.88 7.03
N VAL A 109 14.69 -3.94 6.35
CA VAL A 109 14.51 -4.68 5.10
C VAL A 109 14.43 -3.67 3.96
N THR A 110 15.20 -3.88 2.91
CA THR A 110 15.12 -3.08 1.68
C THR A 110 14.60 -3.95 0.53
N THR A 111 13.44 -3.59 -0.01
CA THR A 111 12.76 -4.30 -1.10
C THR A 111 12.79 -3.47 -2.39
N THR A 112 12.96 -4.16 -3.53
CA THR A 112 13.01 -3.61 -4.90
C THR A 112 12.48 -4.62 -5.90
N HIS A 113 12.57 -4.33 -7.20
CA HIS A 113 12.11 -5.23 -8.25
C HIS A 113 10.64 -5.57 -8.02
N LEU A 114 9.90 -4.59 -7.51
CA LEU A 114 8.47 -4.66 -7.30
C LEU A 114 7.81 -4.36 -8.64
N LYS A 115 6.75 -5.08 -8.96
CA LYS A 115 5.80 -4.61 -9.98
C LYS A 115 5.16 -3.32 -9.49
N GLU A 116 4.65 -2.52 -10.43
CA GLU A 116 3.70 -1.46 -10.07
C GLU A 116 2.58 -2.07 -9.23
N THR A 117 2.25 -1.45 -8.11
CA THR A 117 1.35 -2.04 -7.09
C THR A 117 0.73 -0.95 -6.23
N TYR A 118 -0.10 -1.31 -5.27
CA TYR A 118 -0.96 -0.40 -4.54
C TYR A 118 -0.22 0.41 -3.48
N ILE A 119 -0.44 1.73 -3.45
CA ILE A 119 -0.24 2.55 -2.25
C ILE A 119 -1.49 2.41 -1.39
N ARG A 120 -2.66 2.71 -1.94
CA ARG A 120 -3.95 2.52 -1.28
C ARG A 120 -4.82 1.67 -2.21
N ARG A 121 -5.87 1.07 -1.67
CA ARG A 121 -6.79 0.22 -2.45
C ARG A 121 -7.31 0.87 -3.73
N SER A 122 -7.53 2.19 -3.74
CA SER A 122 -8.18 2.89 -4.85
C SER A 122 -7.24 3.86 -5.55
N GLY A 123 -6.78 3.50 -6.75
CA GLY A 123 -6.13 4.37 -7.73
C GLY A 123 -4.73 4.90 -7.42
N LEU A 124 -4.30 4.84 -6.17
CA LEU A 124 -2.97 5.26 -5.75
C LEU A 124 -2.04 4.06 -5.85
N MET A 125 -1.03 4.16 -6.73
CA MET A 125 -0.06 3.10 -6.97
C MET A 125 1.37 3.59 -6.68
N VAL A 126 2.27 2.65 -6.43
CA VAL A 126 3.72 2.82 -6.52
C VAL A 126 4.20 2.25 -7.85
N SER A 127 5.21 2.86 -8.45
CA SER A 127 5.80 2.44 -9.72
C SER A 127 6.68 1.20 -9.56
N ASP A 128 7.08 0.63 -10.70
CA ASP A 128 8.06 -0.45 -10.74
C ASP A 128 9.48 -0.01 -10.29
N ARG A 129 9.74 1.29 -10.23
CA ARG A 129 11.01 1.89 -9.76
C ARG A 129 11.04 2.13 -8.25
N THR A 130 10.05 1.61 -7.53
CA THR A 130 9.91 1.83 -6.10
C THR A 130 10.93 1.04 -5.29
N VAL A 131 11.47 1.71 -4.27
CA VAL A 131 12.26 1.09 -3.21
C VAL A 131 11.46 1.20 -1.92
N VAL A 132 11.23 0.08 -1.25
CA VAL A 132 10.56 0.06 0.06
C VAL A 132 11.57 -0.27 1.14
N ARG A 133 11.62 0.53 2.21
CA ARG A 133 12.34 0.19 3.43
C ARG A 133 11.35 -0.11 4.55
N THR A 134 11.35 -1.36 5.01
CA THR A 134 10.51 -1.79 6.15
C THR A 134 11.39 -1.99 7.37
N ARG A 135 11.09 -1.28 8.45
CA ARG A 135 11.76 -1.41 9.74
C ARG A 135 10.87 -2.25 10.67
N TRP A 136 11.37 -3.41 11.03
CA TRP A 136 10.70 -4.36 11.92
C TRP A 136 11.27 -4.25 13.33
N LYS A 137 10.40 -4.00 14.30
CA LYS A 137 10.77 -3.90 15.71
C LYS A 137 9.85 -4.77 16.56
N ARG A 138 10.44 -5.68 17.32
CA ARG A 138 9.71 -6.43 18.35
C ARG A 138 9.67 -5.63 19.65
N ILE A 139 8.48 -5.54 20.25
CA ILE A 139 8.20 -4.82 21.51
C ILE A 139 7.40 -5.77 22.40
N GLY A 140 8.11 -6.59 23.19
CA GLY A 140 7.48 -7.68 23.95
C GLY A 140 6.84 -8.71 23.02
N ASP A 141 5.52 -8.91 23.15
CA ASP A 141 4.74 -9.79 22.29
C ASP A 141 4.23 -9.12 21.02
N TYR A 142 4.47 -7.82 20.86
CA TYR A 142 4.08 -7.08 19.66
C TYR A 142 5.21 -7.05 18.63
N LEU A 143 4.85 -7.20 17.37
CA LEU A 143 5.72 -6.92 16.24
C LEU A 143 5.21 -5.67 15.52
N GLN A 144 6.06 -4.65 15.39
CA GLN A 144 5.75 -3.41 14.69
C GLN A 144 6.50 -3.35 13.36
N ALA A 145 5.79 -3.03 12.28
CA ALA A 145 6.38 -2.61 11.01
C ALA A 145 6.23 -1.10 10.81
N THR A 146 7.31 -0.45 10.38
CA THR A 146 7.29 0.89 9.81
C THR A 146 7.72 0.81 8.36
N VAL A 147 6.85 1.17 7.43
CA VAL A 147 7.08 1.08 5.99
C VAL A 147 7.39 2.46 5.44
N ILE A 148 8.49 2.58 4.71
CA ILE A 148 8.91 3.81 4.04
C ILE A 148 9.03 3.54 2.55
N ILE A 149 8.24 4.24 1.74
CA ILE A 149 8.14 4.06 0.31
C ILE A 149 8.88 5.21 -0.39
N TYR A 150 9.86 4.85 -1.20
CA TYR A 150 10.60 5.77 -2.06
C TYR A 150 10.22 5.45 -3.50
N ASP A 151 9.41 6.31 -4.12
CA ASP A 151 8.99 6.16 -5.51
C ASP A 151 9.31 7.47 -6.27
N PRO A 152 10.26 7.45 -7.22
CA PRO A 152 10.64 8.66 -7.95
C PRO A 152 9.62 9.07 -9.03
N VAL A 153 8.60 8.26 -9.28
CA VAL A 153 7.62 8.49 -10.36
C VAL A 153 6.33 9.07 -9.80
N TYR A 154 5.70 8.36 -8.86
CA TYR A 154 4.37 8.72 -8.38
C TYR A 154 4.38 9.51 -7.08
N LEU A 155 5.50 9.55 -6.37
CA LEU A 155 5.65 10.33 -5.15
C LEU A 155 6.64 11.49 -5.34
N ALA A 156 6.33 12.63 -4.73
CA ALA A 156 7.20 13.81 -4.73
C ALA A 156 8.22 13.78 -3.58
N VAL A 157 7.88 13.13 -2.47
CA VAL A 157 8.77 12.86 -1.33
C VAL A 157 8.48 11.47 -0.77
N PRO A 158 9.39 10.86 0.02
CA PRO A 158 9.15 9.54 0.60
C PRO A 158 7.85 9.50 1.43
N TYR A 159 7.06 8.45 1.24
CA TYR A 159 5.82 8.26 1.99
C TYR A 159 6.04 7.26 3.12
N ILE A 160 5.79 7.69 4.35
CA ILE A 160 5.99 6.88 5.55
C ILE A 160 4.62 6.44 6.08
N ARG A 161 4.53 5.15 6.42
CA ARG A 161 3.36 4.57 7.07
C ARG A 161 3.80 3.81 8.30
N THR A 162 3.22 4.17 9.42
CA THR A 162 3.62 3.63 10.71
C THR A 162 2.44 2.93 11.37
N THR A 163 2.76 1.82 12.04
CA THR A 163 1.95 1.16 13.08
C THR A 163 1.04 0.05 12.57
N MET A 164 1.61 -0.87 11.81
CA MET A 164 1.03 -2.20 11.70
C MET A 164 1.58 -3.01 12.87
N MET A 165 0.68 -3.49 13.73
CA MET A 165 1.05 -4.19 14.95
C MET A 165 0.39 -5.57 14.96
N TRP A 166 1.23 -6.60 15.01
CA TRP A 166 0.79 -7.97 15.22
C TRP A 166 1.09 -8.38 16.66
N VAL A 167 0.23 -9.23 17.21
CA VAL A 167 0.46 -9.90 18.49
C VAL A 167 0.96 -11.30 18.20
N SER A 168 2.02 -11.72 18.90
CA SER A 168 2.55 -13.07 18.81
C SER A 168 1.52 -14.08 19.34
N ASP A 169 1.02 -14.94 18.46
CA ASP A 169 0.18 -16.08 18.81
C ASP A 169 0.81 -17.39 18.29
N PRO A 170 1.48 -18.17 19.15
CA PRO A 170 2.07 -19.45 18.77
C PRO A 170 1.05 -20.51 18.33
N GLY A 171 -0.23 -20.36 18.72
CA GLY A 171 -1.32 -21.26 18.36
C GLY A 171 -2.04 -20.87 17.07
N MET A 172 -1.63 -19.76 16.44
CA MET A 172 -2.30 -19.23 15.26
C MET A 172 -2.34 -20.26 14.13
N ARG A 173 -3.56 -20.51 13.65
CA ARG A 173 -3.82 -21.26 12.42
C ARG A 173 -4.27 -20.29 11.35
N MET A 174 -3.66 -20.41 10.18
CA MET A 174 -3.98 -19.61 9.02
C MET A 174 -4.71 -20.47 8.00
N ASP A 175 -5.94 -20.07 7.71
CA ASP A 175 -6.72 -20.65 6.62
C ASP A 175 -6.26 -20.06 5.27
N PRO A 176 -6.49 -20.74 4.14
CA PRO A 176 -6.23 -20.17 2.83
C PRO A 176 -7.11 -18.94 2.57
N TYR A 177 -6.56 -17.96 1.86
CA TYR A 177 -7.29 -16.78 1.40
C TYR A 177 -8.23 -17.16 0.24
N PRO A 178 -9.54 -16.91 0.38
CA PRO A 178 -10.51 -17.24 -0.66
C PRO A 178 -10.52 -16.13 -1.71
N CYS A 179 -9.50 -16.07 -2.57
CA CYS A 179 -9.62 -15.24 -3.77
C CYS A 179 -10.46 -15.98 -4.81
N GLU A 180 -11.70 -15.52 -4.97
CA GLU A 180 -12.61 -16.02 -5.99
C GLU A 180 -12.77 -14.95 -7.07
N GLU A 181 -12.72 -15.39 -8.32
CA GLU A 181 -13.04 -14.51 -9.45
C GLU A 181 -14.54 -14.17 -9.41
N ALA A 182 -14.88 -13.02 -8.82
CA ALA A 182 -16.21 -12.46 -8.87
C ALA A 182 -16.28 -11.37 -9.94
N THR A 183 -17.16 -11.54 -10.92
CA THR A 183 -17.51 -10.45 -11.85
C THR A 183 -18.60 -9.59 -11.20
N GLU A 184 -18.22 -8.48 -10.56
CA GLU A 184 -19.21 -7.54 -10.01
C GLU A 184 -19.91 -6.75 -11.14
N THR A 185 -19.16 -6.33 -12.17
CA THR A 185 -19.68 -5.65 -13.36
C THR A 185 -19.10 -6.23 -14.66
N ALA A 186 -19.93 -6.40 -15.69
CA ALA A 186 -19.46 -6.86 -17.00
C ALA A 186 -18.66 -5.77 -17.75
N VAL A 187 -17.32 -5.89 -17.76
CA VAL A 187 -16.44 -5.07 -18.60
C VAL A 187 -16.17 -5.78 -19.94
N PRO A 188 -16.41 -5.12 -21.09
CA PRO A 188 -16.09 -5.72 -22.40
C PRO A 188 -14.60 -6.09 -22.51
N ARG A 189 -14.32 -7.27 -23.08
CA ARG A 189 -12.95 -7.73 -23.30
C ARG A 189 -12.12 -6.71 -24.10
N GLY A 190 -10.88 -6.47 -23.65
CA GLY A 190 -9.96 -5.53 -24.29
C GLY A 190 -10.22 -4.06 -23.94
N LYS A 191 -11.23 -3.76 -23.11
CA LYS A 191 -11.46 -2.42 -22.57
C LYS A 191 -10.72 -2.27 -21.24
N VAL A 192 -9.87 -1.26 -21.14
CA VAL A 192 -9.22 -0.84 -19.89
C VAL A 192 -9.98 0.36 -19.34
N PRO A 193 -10.74 0.21 -18.23
CA PRO A 193 -11.49 1.31 -17.64
C PRO A 193 -10.58 2.46 -17.20
N HIS A 194 -10.92 3.67 -17.61
CA HIS A 194 -10.19 4.88 -17.21
C HIS A 194 -11.10 6.10 -17.35
N PHE A 195 -10.73 7.17 -16.65
CA PHE A 195 -11.29 8.50 -16.86
C PHE A 195 -10.33 9.36 -17.66
N LEU A 196 -10.88 10.16 -18.57
CA LEU A 196 -10.10 11.14 -19.31
C LEU A 196 -9.66 12.28 -18.37
N PRO A 197 -8.52 12.95 -18.65
CA PRO A 197 -8.06 14.10 -17.87
C PRO A 197 -9.17 15.14 -17.67
N GLY A 198 -9.42 15.52 -16.41
CA GLY A 198 -10.45 16.50 -16.03
C GLY A 198 -11.90 16.01 -16.17
N LYS A 199 -12.13 14.73 -16.47
CA LYS A 199 -13.47 14.12 -16.60
C LYS A 199 -13.74 13.03 -15.56
N SER A 200 -12.89 12.94 -14.54
CA SER A 200 -13.00 11.95 -13.48
C SER A 200 -14.18 12.27 -12.55
N PRO A 201 -15.17 11.38 -12.41
CA PRO A 201 -16.30 11.55 -11.50
C PRO A 201 -15.98 11.06 -10.07
N LEU A 202 -14.71 10.87 -9.72
CA LEU A 202 -14.32 10.36 -8.42
C LEU A 202 -14.77 11.33 -7.31
N PRO A 203 -15.42 10.84 -6.23
CA PRO A 203 -15.88 11.71 -5.15
C PRO A 203 -14.75 12.54 -4.52
N GLY A 204 -13.53 12.01 -4.44
CA GLY A 204 -12.35 12.73 -3.95
C GLY A 204 -12.00 14.00 -4.73
N LEU A 205 -12.48 14.13 -5.97
CA LEU A 205 -12.26 15.28 -6.86
C LEU A 205 -13.44 16.24 -6.92
N ASP A 206 -14.62 15.84 -6.46
CA ASP A 206 -15.81 16.70 -6.43
C ASP A 206 -15.66 17.77 -5.33
N PRO A 207 -15.66 19.08 -5.68
CA PRO A 207 -15.55 20.16 -4.70
C PRO A 207 -16.70 20.19 -3.67
N GLU A 208 -17.87 19.68 -4.04
CA GLU A 208 -19.06 19.65 -3.18
C GLU A 208 -19.23 18.30 -2.46
N ALA A 209 -18.26 17.39 -2.62
CA ALA A 209 -18.26 16.10 -1.93
C ALA A 209 -18.35 16.31 -0.42
N ARG A 210 -19.30 15.61 0.19
CA ARG A 210 -19.57 15.71 1.61
C ARG A 210 -18.86 14.59 2.34
N ASP A 211 -18.04 14.96 3.31
CA ASP A 211 -17.47 14.02 4.26
C ASP A 211 -17.75 14.48 5.70
N ARG A 212 -17.37 13.64 6.66
CA ARG A 212 -17.57 13.89 8.10
C ARG A 212 -16.86 15.17 8.57
N PHE A 213 -15.77 15.55 7.90
CA PHE A 213 -14.85 16.60 8.35
C PHE A 213 -14.97 17.91 7.56
N ALA A 214 -15.84 17.94 6.55
CA ALA A 214 -15.88 18.98 5.52
C ALA A 214 -14.50 19.29 4.94
N THR A 215 -13.79 18.24 4.50
CA THR A 215 -12.42 18.36 3.98
C THR A 215 -12.41 19.16 2.67
N PRO A 216 -11.66 20.27 2.58
CA PRO A 216 -11.49 21.02 1.35
C PRO A 216 -10.94 20.15 0.21
N VAL A 217 -11.34 20.44 -1.03
CA VAL A 217 -10.89 19.66 -2.19
C VAL A 217 -9.38 19.72 -2.37
N GLU A 218 -8.77 20.88 -2.10
CA GLU A 218 -7.33 21.12 -2.17
C GLU A 218 -6.54 20.23 -1.20
N ALA A 219 -7.14 19.79 -0.10
CA ALA A 219 -6.50 18.85 0.82
C ALA A 219 -6.60 17.40 0.33
N ARG A 220 -7.75 17.03 -0.26
CA ARG A 220 -7.99 15.70 -0.86
C ARG A 220 -7.10 15.43 -2.07
N LEU A 221 -6.61 16.49 -2.71
CA LEU A 221 -5.69 16.43 -3.83
C LEU A 221 -4.31 15.84 -3.48
N GLY A 222 -3.96 15.76 -2.19
CA GLY A 222 -2.68 15.27 -1.72
C GLY A 222 -1.53 16.24 -1.98
N GLY A 223 -0.30 15.73 -1.92
CA GLY A 223 0.94 16.47 -2.12
C GLY A 223 1.79 16.55 -0.84
N PRO A 224 3.09 16.89 -0.96
CA PRO A 224 4.04 16.84 0.16
C PRO A 224 3.60 17.63 1.39
N GLU A 225 3.04 18.82 1.18
CA GLU A 225 2.58 19.67 2.29
C GLU A 225 1.45 19.03 3.11
N THR A 226 0.62 18.19 2.48
CA THR A 226 -0.51 17.54 3.16
C THR A 226 -0.10 16.46 4.15
N MET A 227 1.17 16.03 4.14
CA MET A 227 1.70 15.07 5.11
C MET A 227 1.89 15.65 6.51
N TYR A 228 2.02 16.96 6.62
CA TYR A 228 2.50 17.61 7.84
C TYR A 228 1.38 18.33 8.60
N PRO A 229 1.36 18.32 9.95
CA PRO A 229 0.31 18.95 10.75
C PRO A 229 0.12 20.45 10.48
N GLU A 230 1.18 21.16 10.08
CA GLU A 230 1.17 22.59 9.76
C GLU A 230 0.20 22.92 8.61
N TYR A 231 -0.09 21.95 7.74
CA TYR A 231 -1.08 22.11 6.66
C TYR A 231 -2.48 22.42 7.19
N ILE A 232 -2.80 22.03 8.43
CA ILE A 232 -4.06 22.38 9.09
C ILE A 232 -4.27 23.90 9.14
N ALA A 233 -3.20 24.69 9.29
CA ALA A 233 -3.30 26.15 9.27
C ALA A 233 -3.69 26.66 7.87
N LYS A 234 -3.06 26.12 6.81
CA LYS A 234 -3.37 26.47 5.41
C LYS A 234 -4.81 26.10 5.04
N MET A 235 -5.27 24.93 5.48
CA MET A 235 -6.64 24.45 5.25
C MET A 235 -7.74 25.35 5.84
N ARG A 236 -7.44 26.20 6.83
CA ARG A 236 -8.42 27.14 7.39
C ARG A 236 -8.85 28.23 6.40
N ALA A 237 -8.00 28.54 5.42
CA ALA A 237 -8.29 29.53 4.39
C ALA A 237 -9.15 28.98 3.23
N PHE A 238 -9.29 27.65 3.13
CA PHE A 238 -10.03 27.03 2.04
C PHE A 238 -11.53 27.00 2.28
N ARG A 239 -12.29 27.05 1.18
CA ARG A 239 -13.74 26.84 1.21
C ARG A 239 -14.03 25.41 1.65
N ARG A 240 -14.85 25.26 2.68
CA ARG A 240 -15.31 23.95 3.16
C ARG A 240 -16.66 23.60 2.54
N PRO A 241 -16.86 22.36 2.06
CA PRO A 241 -18.17 21.90 1.65
C PRO A 241 -19.11 21.79 2.87
N THR A 242 -20.40 21.79 2.61
CA THR A 242 -21.40 21.59 3.67
C THR A 242 -21.27 20.18 4.25
N ARG A 243 -21.12 20.04 5.57
CA ARG A 243 -21.08 18.74 6.24
C ARG A 243 -22.38 17.97 6.00
N SER A 244 -22.31 16.65 5.79
CA SER A 244 -23.50 15.81 5.96
C SER A 244 -23.20 14.48 6.65
N VAL A 245 -24.14 14.14 7.53
CA VAL A 245 -24.45 12.86 8.19
C VAL A 245 -23.72 12.60 9.53
N THR A 246 -24.51 12.79 10.59
CA THR A 246 -24.40 12.14 11.91
C THR A 246 -24.29 10.63 11.75
N GLY A 247 -23.34 10.02 12.46
CA GLY A 247 -22.93 8.62 12.30
C GLY A 247 -24.02 7.63 11.91
N ALA A 248 -23.86 7.06 10.73
CA ALA A 248 -24.24 5.68 10.43
C ALA A 248 -22.97 5.00 9.92
N THR A 249 -22.76 3.79 10.40
CA THR A 249 -21.57 2.94 10.27
C THR A 249 -20.98 2.89 8.86
N GLU A 250 -19.65 2.82 8.75
CA GLU A 250 -18.89 2.52 7.52
C GLU A 250 -19.16 1.10 6.95
N PHE A 251 -20.25 0.47 7.36
CA PHE A 251 -20.71 -0.81 6.85
C PHE A 251 -22.23 -0.79 6.70
N GLY A 252 -22.68 -1.10 5.49
CA GLY A 252 -24.01 -1.63 5.20
C GLY A 252 -24.56 -1.20 3.83
N PRO A 253 -25.56 -1.92 3.30
CA PRO A 253 -25.83 -3.36 3.41
C PRO A 253 -24.95 -4.21 2.49
#